data_AF-A0A4Q3RUG4-F1
#
_entry.id   AF-A0A4Q3RUG4-F1
#
_cell.length_a   1.000
_cell.length_b   1.000
_cell.length_c   1.000
_cell.angle_alpha   90.00
_cell.angle_beta   90.00
_cell.angle_gamma   90.00
#
_symmetry.space_group_name_H-M   'P 1'
#
loop_
_entity.id
_entity.type
_entity.pdbx_description
1 polymer ?
#
loop_
_entity_poly.entity_id
_entity_poly.type
_entity_poly.pdbx_seq_one_letter_code
_entity_poly.pdbx_strand_id
1 'polypeptide(L)'
;IISDIKNDILKMVVVNRYHNAPIATAFIKNIGIKQGALASSVAHDSHNIVAVGVDDESICKAVNLIIQKQGGVSAVGHQQEMVLALPVAGLMSAEDGYKVAADYTAIDRFTKEELGSNLTAPFMTLSFMALLVIPHLKLSDKGLFDGDSFSFI
;
A
#
# COMPACT_ATOMS: atom_id res chain seq x y z
N ILE A 1 4.20 -17.30 0.75
CA ILE A 1 4.59 -16.52 1.96
C ILE A 1 3.33 -16.17 2.75
N ILE A 2 3.36 -16.25 4.08
CA ILE A 2 2.22 -16.00 4.98
C ILE A 2 2.69 -15.02 6.07
N SER A 3 1.86 -14.06 6.44
CA SER A 3 2.16 -13.04 7.45
C SER A 3 2.26 -13.65 8.87
N ASP A 4 3.13 -13.07 9.70
CA ASP A 4 3.19 -13.29 11.15
C ASP A 4 2.76 -12.00 11.87
N ILE A 5 1.46 -11.91 12.17
CA ILE A 5 0.83 -10.74 12.77
C ILE A 5 1.35 -10.47 14.19
N LYS A 6 1.77 -11.52 14.91
CA LYS A 6 2.26 -11.40 16.30
C LYS A 6 3.61 -10.68 16.33
N ASN A 7 4.48 -10.99 15.37
CA ASN A 7 5.79 -10.35 15.23
C ASN A 7 5.78 -9.12 14.29
N ASP A 8 4.59 -8.70 13.83
CA ASP A 8 4.37 -7.60 12.90
C ASP A 8 5.19 -7.75 11.61
N ILE A 9 5.16 -8.94 11.04
CA ILE A 9 5.75 -9.29 9.75
C ILE A 9 4.60 -9.55 8.78
N LEU A 10 4.35 -8.60 7.88
CA LEU A 10 3.22 -8.63 6.97
C LEU A 10 3.67 -8.88 5.54
N LYS A 11 2.80 -9.49 4.75
CA LYS A 11 3.00 -9.63 3.31
C LYS A 11 2.84 -8.26 2.66
N MET A 12 3.84 -7.88 1.88
CA MET A 12 3.81 -6.73 1.00
C MET A 12 3.84 -7.21 -0.45
N VAL A 13 3.09 -6.54 -1.31
CA VAL A 13 3.05 -6.81 -2.74
C VAL A 13 3.21 -5.53 -3.55
N VAL A 14 3.80 -5.66 -4.74
CA VAL A 14 3.81 -4.63 -5.78
C VAL A 14 3.21 -5.22 -7.05
N VAL A 15 2.15 -4.60 -7.54
CA VAL A 15 1.41 -5.00 -8.74
C VAL A 15 1.68 -3.98 -9.84
N ASN A 16 2.24 -4.46 -10.96
CA ASN A 16 2.44 -3.60 -12.12
C ASN A 16 1.08 -3.20 -12.70
N ARG A 17 0.85 -1.89 -12.87
CA ARG A 17 -0.42 -1.36 -13.41
C ARG A 17 -0.33 -0.84 -14.85
N TYR A 18 0.85 -0.90 -15.45
CA TYR A 18 1.12 -0.40 -16.81
C TYR A 18 1.12 -1.51 -17.86
N HIS A 19 1.40 -2.75 -17.45
CA HIS A 19 1.29 -3.95 -18.27
C HIS A 19 1.12 -5.19 -17.39
N ASN A 20 0.70 -6.31 -17.98
CA ASN A 20 0.64 -7.58 -17.26
C ASN A 20 2.06 -8.06 -16.94
N ALA A 21 2.36 -8.17 -15.64
CA ALA A 21 3.62 -8.69 -15.13
C ALA A 21 3.34 -9.56 -13.88
N PRO A 22 4.28 -10.46 -13.51
CA PRO A 22 4.20 -11.16 -12.24
C PRO A 22 4.11 -10.20 -11.06
N ILE A 23 3.34 -10.57 -10.03
CA ILE A 23 3.23 -9.78 -8.79
C ILE A 23 4.49 -10.03 -7.96
N ALA A 24 5.19 -8.95 -7.61
CA ALA A 24 6.32 -9.01 -6.71
C ALA A 24 5.82 -9.06 -5.27
N THR A 25 6.44 -9.91 -4.44
CA THR A 25 5.98 -10.17 -3.08
C THR A 25 7.16 -10.25 -2.12
N ALA A 26 7.04 -9.64 -0.95
CA ALA A 26 8.05 -9.70 0.12
C ALA A 26 7.38 -9.63 1.50
N PHE A 27 8.21 -9.60 2.54
CA PHE A 27 7.78 -9.27 3.89
C PHE A 27 8.20 -7.86 4.26
N ILE A 28 7.34 -7.20 5.01
CA ILE A 28 7.62 -5.91 5.64
C ILE A 28 7.36 -6.01 7.14
N LYS A 29 8.17 -5.31 7.93
CA LYS A 29 8.05 -5.29 9.39
C LYS A 29 7.60 -3.92 9.88
N ASN A 30 6.89 -3.87 11.00
CA ASN A 30 6.51 -2.65 11.73
C ASN A 30 5.44 -1.79 11.04
N ILE A 31 4.48 -2.41 10.34
CA ILE A 31 3.31 -1.69 9.78
C ILE A 31 2.20 -1.56 10.82
N GLY A 32 2.10 -2.51 11.74
CA GLY A 32 1.24 -2.46 12.91
C GLY A 32 -0.15 -3.04 12.71
N ILE A 33 -0.69 -3.08 11.48
CA ILE A 33 -2.05 -3.57 11.24
C ILE A 33 -2.21 -5.03 11.71
N LYS A 34 -3.34 -5.32 12.36
CA LYS A 34 -3.68 -6.62 12.96
C LYS A 34 -4.79 -7.35 12.22
N GLN A 35 -5.49 -6.65 11.34
CA GLN A 35 -6.50 -7.20 10.45
C GLN A 35 -6.46 -6.46 9.12
N GLY A 36 -6.93 -7.13 8.06
CA GLY A 36 -7.16 -6.48 6.78
C GLY A 36 -5.89 -6.12 6.00
N ALA A 37 -6.00 -5.08 5.16
CA ALA A 37 -4.94 -4.65 4.25
C ALA A 37 -5.04 -3.18 3.87
N LEU A 38 -3.92 -2.62 3.43
CA LEU A 38 -3.77 -1.28 2.86
C LEU A 38 -3.27 -1.40 1.42
N ALA A 39 -3.70 -0.50 0.53
CA ALA A 39 -3.13 -0.36 -0.80
C ALA A 39 -3.03 1.11 -1.22
N SER A 40 -2.09 1.40 -2.12
CA SER A 40 -1.85 2.73 -2.68
C SER A 40 -1.36 2.64 -4.12
N SER A 41 -1.88 3.47 -5.02
CA SER A 41 -1.24 3.74 -6.32
C SER A 41 -0.26 4.90 -6.28
N VAL A 42 -0.24 5.65 -5.17
CA VAL A 42 0.81 6.63 -4.87
C VAL A 42 1.97 5.87 -4.24
N ALA A 43 2.85 5.34 -5.09
CA ALA A 43 4.06 4.61 -4.67
C ALA A 43 5.30 5.20 -5.37
N HIS A 44 6.12 5.93 -4.62
CA HIS A 44 7.25 6.64 -5.21
C HIS A 44 8.28 5.66 -5.78
N ASP A 45 8.85 5.85 -6.98
CA ASP A 45 8.49 6.82 -8.04
C ASP A 45 7.90 6.14 -9.28
N SER A 46 7.86 4.81 -9.30
CA SER A 46 7.26 4.06 -10.41
C SER A 46 5.74 4.08 -10.38
N HIS A 47 5.15 4.40 -9.23
CA HIS A 47 3.70 4.48 -9.00
C HIS A 47 2.97 3.23 -9.47
N ASN A 48 3.52 2.04 -9.20
CA ASN A 48 2.77 0.79 -9.25
C ASN A 48 1.83 0.68 -8.03
N ILE A 49 0.91 -0.28 -8.03
CA ILE A 49 0.06 -0.49 -6.85
C ILE A 49 0.89 -1.23 -5.81
N VAL A 50 1.12 -0.59 -4.67
CA VAL A 50 1.74 -1.19 -3.49
C VAL A 50 0.66 -1.55 -2.48
N ALA A 51 0.73 -2.74 -1.90
CA ALA A 51 -0.20 -3.16 -0.85
C ALA A 51 0.50 -3.96 0.24
N VAL A 52 -0.07 -3.92 1.44
CA VAL A 52 0.37 -4.70 2.60
C VAL A 52 -0.84 -5.23 3.36
N GLY A 53 -0.79 -6.46 3.83
CA GLY A 53 -1.92 -7.05 4.55
C GLY A 53 -1.58 -8.28 5.37
N VAL A 54 -2.55 -8.69 6.19
CA VAL A 54 -2.43 -9.86 7.05
C VAL A 54 -2.70 -11.17 6.31
N ASP A 55 -3.46 -11.11 5.21
CA ASP A 55 -3.84 -12.24 4.38
C ASP A 55 -4.06 -11.82 2.91
N ASP A 56 -4.10 -12.81 2.01
CA ASP A 56 -4.21 -12.57 0.56
C ASP A 56 -5.58 -12.07 0.12
N GLU A 57 -6.65 -12.46 0.82
CA GLU A 57 -8.01 -12.04 0.47
C GLU A 57 -8.16 -10.53 0.71
N SER A 58 -7.71 -10.06 1.86
CA SER A 58 -7.69 -8.65 2.22
C SER A 58 -6.82 -7.82 1.26
N ILE A 59 -5.62 -8.31 0.92
CA ILE A 59 -4.73 -7.65 -0.04
C ILE A 59 -5.41 -7.53 -1.41
N CYS A 60 -6.00 -8.62 -1.91
CA CYS A 60 -6.71 -8.61 -3.18
C CYS A 60 -7.87 -7.61 -3.18
N LYS A 61 -8.66 -7.56 -2.10
CA LYS A 61 -9.77 -6.59 -1.96
C LYS A 61 -9.25 -5.15 -2.01
N ALA A 62 -8.21 -4.83 -1.24
CA ALA A 62 -7.63 -3.48 -1.22
C ALA A 62 -7.11 -3.07 -2.61
N VAL A 63 -6.34 -3.94 -3.27
CA VAL A 63 -5.85 -3.69 -4.63
C VAL A 63 -7.00 -3.49 -5.63
N ASN A 64 -8.05 -4.31 -5.56
CA ASN A 64 -9.20 -4.20 -6.45
C ASN A 64 -9.99 -2.90 -6.26
N LEU A 65 -10.08 -2.37 -5.03
CA LEU A 65 -10.68 -1.05 -4.78
C LEU A 65 -9.88 0.05 -5.49
N ILE A 66 -8.55 0.01 -5.44
CA ILE A 66 -7.69 0.95 -6.17
C ILE A 66 -7.96 0.87 -7.68
N ILE A 67 -8.01 -0.34 -8.24
CA ILE A 67 -8.28 -0.56 -9.68
C ILE A 67 -9.67 -0.01 -10.05
N GLN A 68 -10.70 -0.34 -9.27
CA GLN A 68 -12.07 0.12 -9.51
C GLN A 68 -12.20 1.64 -9.48
N LYS A 69 -11.43 2.31 -8.61
CA LYS A 69 -11.40 3.77 -8.48
C LYS A 69 -10.40 4.47 -9.39
N GLN A 70 -9.72 3.71 -10.27
CA GLN A 70 -8.69 4.21 -11.19
C GLN A 70 -7.50 4.87 -10.46
N GLY A 71 -7.20 4.37 -9.26
CA GLY A 71 -6.14 4.84 -8.39
C GLY A 71 -6.64 5.52 -7.13
N GLY A 72 -5.74 5.70 -6.16
CA GLY A 72 -6.08 6.18 -4.83
C GLY A 72 -5.27 5.54 -3.72
N VAL A 73 -5.85 5.61 -2.52
CA VAL A 73 -5.46 4.82 -1.36
C VAL A 73 -6.68 4.09 -0.81
N SER A 74 -6.51 2.86 -0.34
CA SER A 74 -7.59 2.03 0.20
C SER A 74 -7.16 1.31 1.46
N ALA A 75 -8.11 1.06 2.34
CA ALA A 75 -7.97 0.28 3.55
C ALA A 75 -9.17 -0.66 3.68
N VAL A 76 -8.89 -1.93 3.94
CA VAL A 76 -9.88 -2.99 4.09
C VAL A 76 -9.71 -3.57 5.48
N GLY A 77 -10.80 -3.66 6.26
CA GLY A 77 -10.90 -4.42 7.50
C GLY A 77 -11.94 -5.54 7.40
N HIS A 78 -12.26 -6.22 8.50
CA HIS A 78 -13.22 -7.33 8.46
C HIS A 78 -14.67 -6.89 8.13
N GLN A 79 -15.07 -5.68 8.54
CA GLN A 79 -16.46 -5.20 8.43
C GLN A 79 -16.62 -3.95 7.57
N GLN A 80 -15.52 -3.27 7.25
CA GLN A 80 -15.54 -1.98 6.59
C GLN A 80 -14.40 -1.88 5.59
N GLU A 81 -14.69 -1.20 4.48
CA GLU A 81 -13.74 -0.83 3.44
C GLU A 81 -13.80 0.69 3.25
N MET A 82 -12.64 1.30 3.05
CA MET A 82 -12.52 2.72 2.74
C MET A 82 -11.60 2.92 1.54
N VAL A 83 -11.95 3.87 0.68
CA VAL A 83 -11.12 4.25 -0.47
C VAL A 83 -11.21 5.76 -0.70
N LEU A 84 -10.05 6.40 -0.80
CA LEU A 84 -9.93 7.74 -1.35
C LEU A 84 -9.53 7.61 -2.81
N ALA A 85 -10.46 7.90 -3.72
CA ALA A 85 -10.22 7.85 -5.15
C ALA A 85 -9.32 9.01 -5.60
N LEU A 86 -8.31 8.69 -6.41
CA LEU A 86 -7.40 9.66 -7.03
C LEU A 86 -7.33 9.39 -8.55
N PRO A 87 -8.44 9.54 -9.30
CA PRO A 87 -8.55 9.02 -10.67
C PRO A 87 -7.63 9.71 -11.68
N VAL A 88 -7.10 10.90 -11.37
CA VAL A 88 -6.16 11.60 -12.27
C VAL A 88 -4.79 10.95 -12.13
N ALA A 89 -4.42 10.13 -13.11
CA ALA A 89 -3.18 9.32 -13.17
C ALA A 89 -3.00 8.33 -11.99
N GLY A 90 -4.03 8.13 -11.17
CA GLY A 90 -3.95 7.42 -9.90
C GLY A 90 -3.17 8.16 -8.81
N LEU A 91 -3.07 9.49 -8.91
CA LEU A 91 -2.25 10.33 -8.02
C LEU A 91 -3.00 11.53 -7.47
N MET A 92 -3.98 12.07 -8.22
CA MET A 92 -4.71 13.28 -7.83
C MET A 92 -6.22 13.09 -8.02
N SER A 93 -6.98 13.92 -7.32
CA SER A 93 -8.43 14.06 -7.52
C SER A 93 -8.76 15.43 -8.09
N ALA A 94 -9.85 15.51 -8.86
CA ALA A 94 -10.43 16.76 -9.33
C ALA A 94 -11.50 17.32 -8.36
N GLU A 95 -11.78 16.59 -7.28
CA GLU A 95 -12.69 17.02 -6.21
C GLU A 95 -12.12 18.20 -5.41
N ASP A 96 -12.99 18.84 -4.62
CA ASP A 96 -12.58 19.90 -3.70
C ASP A 96 -11.49 19.44 -2.71
N GLY A 97 -10.48 20.29 -2.50
CA GLY A 97 -9.33 19.97 -1.67
C GLY A 97 -9.67 19.72 -0.20
N TYR A 98 -10.65 20.43 0.36
CA TYR A 98 -11.09 20.20 1.74
C TYR A 98 -11.83 18.88 1.86
N LYS A 99 -12.62 18.52 0.85
CA LYS A 99 -13.25 17.20 0.77
C LYS A 99 -12.20 16.08 0.72
N VAL A 100 -11.21 16.20 -0.17
CA VAL A 100 -10.12 15.20 -0.30
C VAL A 100 -9.33 15.08 1.01
N ALA A 101 -9.04 16.20 1.67
CA ALA A 101 -8.36 16.21 2.95
C ALA A 101 -9.17 15.51 4.05
N ALA A 102 -10.47 15.79 4.15
CA ALA A 102 -11.36 15.14 5.11
C ALA A 102 -11.47 13.62 4.86
N ASP A 103 -11.60 13.21 3.60
CA ASP A 103 -11.65 11.81 3.19
C ASP A 103 -10.31 11.09 3.51
N TYR A 104 -9.17 11.75 3.28
CA TYR A 104 -7.84 11.25 3.66
C TYR A 104 -7.70 11.10 5.18
N THR A 105 -8.12 12.09 5.97
CA THR A 105 -8.10 12.01 7.43
C THR A 105 -8.97 10.86 7.94
N ALA A 106 -10.12 10.62 7.30
CA ALA A 106 -11.02 9.54 7.70
C ALA A 106 -10.40 8.15 7.47
N ILE A 107 -9.76 7.90 6.32
CA ILE A 107 -9.12 6.62 6.02
C ILE A 107 -7.82 6.41 6.82
N ASP A 108 -7.06 7.47 7.09
CA ASP A 108 -5.88 7.45 7.97
C ASP A 108 -6.28 7.06 9.40
N ARG A 109 -7.33 7.69 9.94
CA ARG A 109 -7.89 7.34 11.24
C ARG A 109 -8.38 5.90 11.30
N PHE A 110 -9.14 5.45 10.30
CA PHE A 110 -9.60 4.06 10.21
C PHE A 110 -8.43 3.07 10.25
N THR A 111 -7.34 3.37 9.53
CA THR A 111 -6.14 2.53 9.51
C THR A 111 -5.47 2.42 10.89
N LYS A 112 -5.46 3.51 11.65
CA LYS A 112 -4.85 3.56 12.99
C LYS A 112 -5.72 2.93 14.06
N GLU A 113 -6.99 3.34 14.11
CA GLU A 113 -7.92 2.99 15.19
C GLU A 113 -8.53 1.60 15.00
N GLU A 114 -8.93 1.25 13.78
CA GLU A 114 -9.63 -0.02 13.51
C GLU A 114 -8.69 -1.12 13.02
N LEU A 115 -7.73 -0.80 12.15
CA LEU A 115 -6.79 -1.82 11.64
C LEU A 115 -5.59 -2.01 12.56
N GLY A 116 -5.27 -1.02 13.42
CA GLY A 116 -4.23 -1.12 14.45
C GLY A 116 -2.83 -0.64 14.04
N SER A 117 -2.70 0.14 12.95
CA SER A 117 -1.39 0.69 12.58
C SER A 117 -0.89 1.70 13.62
N ASN A 118 0.36 1.54 14.06
CA ASN A 118 1.02 2.47 14.98
C ASN A 118 1.84 3.56 14.25
N LEU A 119 1.78 3.59 12.92
CA LEU A 119 2.52 4.57 12.13
C LEU A 119 1.85 5.95 12.19
N THR A 120 2.66 7.00 12.25
CA THR A 120 2.16 8.38 12.19
C THR A 120 1.44 8.68 10.87
N ALA A 121 1.90 8.11 9.76
CA ALA A 121 1.30 8.28 8.43
C ALA A 121 1.42 6.98 7.60
N PRO A 122 0.51 5.99 7.81
CA PRO A 122 0.61 4.66 7.22
C PRO A 122 0.75 4.67 5.68
N PHE A 123 -0.05 5.47 4.98
CA PHE A 123 -0.01 5.54 3.51
C PHE A 123 1.24 6.24 2.97
N MET A 124 1.72 7.27 3.67
CA MET A 124 2.98 7.93 3.31
C MET A 124 4.16 6.99 3.52
N THR A 125 4.20 6.24 4.63
CA THR A 125 5.25 5.24 4.84
C THR A 125 5.20 4.16 3.76
N LEU A 126 4.01 3.66 3.41
CA LEU A 126 3.83 2.65 2.38
C LEU A 126 4.32 3.14 1.00
N SER A 127 4.09 4.42 0.66
CA SER A 127 4.49 4.96 -0.65
C SER A 127 6.01 4.93 -0.88
N PHE A 128 6.81 5.00 0.18
CA PHE A 128 8.28 4.93 0.09
C PHE A 128 8.84 3.51 0.01
N MET A 129 8.03 2.48 0.26
CA MET A 129 8.52 1.09 0.27
C MET A 129 8.81 0.54 -1.14
N ALA A 130 8.35 1.25 -2.18
CA ALA A 130 8.68 0.98 -3.58
C ALA A 130 9.76 1.91 -4.17
N LEU A 131 10.35 2.82 -3.37
CA LEU A 131 11.29 3.83 -3.87
C LEU A 131 12.72 3.29 -3.89
N LEU A 132 13.14 2.77 -5.05
CA LEU A 132 14.42 2.07 -5.25
C LEU A 132 15.68 2.90 -4.98
N VAL A 133 15.58 4.23 -4.95
CA VAL A 133 16.74 5.14 -4.81
C VAL A 133 17.02 5.54 -3.35
N ILE A 134 16.22 5.07 -2.39
CA ILE A 134 16.50 5.23 -0.96
C ILE A 134 17.32 4.03 -0.47
N PRO A 135 18.31 4.23 0.44
CA PRO A 135 19.18 3.17 0.94
C PRO A 135 18.47 1.89 1.42
N HIS A 136 19.23 0.78 1.36
CA HIS A 136 18.86 -0.58 1.75
C HIS A 136 17.77 -1.23 0.86
N LEU A 137 16.98 -2.13 1.45
CA LEU A 137 16.02 -2.98 0.74
C LEU A 137 14.71 -2.27 0.41
N LYS A 138 14.24 -2.45 -0.82
CA LYS A 138 12.96 -1.94 -1.35
C LYS A 138 12.33 -2.96 -2.29
N LEU A 139 11.00 -2.98 -2.37
CA LEU A 139 10.28 -3.88 -3.27
C LEU A 139 9.84 -3.14 -4.53
N SER A 140 10.31 -3.57 -5.70
CA SER A 140 9.77 -3.11 -6.99
C SER A 140 8.80 -4.14 -7.58
N ASP A 141 8.19 -3.78 -8.70
CA ASP A 141 7.40 -4.73 -9.52
C ASP A 141 8.24 -5.86 -10.13
N LYS A 142 9.58 -5.74 -10.11
CA LYS A 142 10.50 -6.77 -10.60
C LYS A 142 11.09 -7.65 -9.50
N GLY A 143 10.80 -7.37 -8.24
CA GLY A 143 11.34 -8.09 -7.09
C GLY A 143 12.02 -7.19 -6.05
N LEU A 144 12.63 -7.84 -5.06
CA LEU A 144 13.35 -7.18 -3.98
C LEU A 144 14.68 -6.62 -4.52
N PHE A 145 14.91 -5.34 -4.29
CA PHE A 145 16.08 -4.62 -4.74
C PHE A 145 16.86 -4.11 -3.54
N ASP A 146 18.17 -4.30 -3.57
CA ASP A 146 19.09 -3.77 -2.59
C ASP A 146 19.77 -2.52 -3.14
N GLY A 147 19.47 -1.37 -2.55
CA GLY A 147 20.08 -0.10 -2.89
C GLY A 147 21.57 -0.01 -2.53
N ASP A 148 22.06 -0.84 -1.62
CA ASP A 148 23.47 -0.82 -1.20
C ASP A 148 24.36 -1.52 -2.24
N SER A 149 23.94 -2.69 -2.74
CA SER A 149 24.63 -3.43 -3.81
C SER A 149 24.16 -3.08 -5.23
N PHE A 150 23.08 -2.30 -5.33
CA PHE A 150 22.43 -1.90 -6.58
C PHE A 150 22.01 -3.09 -7.46
N SER A 151 21.43 -4.12 -6.84
CA SER A 151 21.08 -5.39 -7.50
C SER A 151 19.77 -5.99 -6.98
N PHE A 152 19.19 -6.91 -7.76
CA PHE A 152 18.03 -7.71 -7.34
C PHE A 152 18.48 -8.94 -6.53
N ILE A 153 17.66 -9.33 -5.55
CA ILE A 153 17.86 -10.52 -4.71
C ILE A 153 16.85 -11.62 -5.07
#